data_AF-A0A2P4QXB6-F1
#
_entry.id   AF-A0A2P4QXB6-F1
#
_cell.length_a   1.000
_cell.length_b   1.000
_cell.length_c   1.000
_cell.angle_alpha   90.00
_cell.angle_beta   90.00
_cell.angle_gamma   90.00
#
_symmetry.space_group_name_H-M   'P 1'
#
loop_
_entity.id
_entity.type
_entity.pdbx_description
1 polymer ?
#
loop_
_entity_poly.entity_id
_entity_poly.type
_entity_poly.pdbx_seq_one_letter_code
_entity_poly.pdbx_strand_id
1 'polypeptide(L)'
;QYESIMSFINKKNTLVILPTGSGKTLCWVVPALISEGLTVIFTPLKALIDDQIRELINIRIPCAGLYTSTNHPSNYQEKVFGEIAAGFLRVLFVTPEK
;
A
#
# COMPACT_ATOMS: atom_id res chain seq x y z
N GLN A 1 -16.95 0.60 -6.57
CA GLN A 1 -15.73 1.40 -6.26
C GLN A 1 -16.11 2.66 -5.48
N TYR A 2 -16.93 3.56 -6.05
CA TYR A 2 -17.39 4.78 -5.37
C TYR A 2 -17.92 4.53 -3.95
N GLU A 3 -18.82 3.56 -3.79
CA GLU A 3 -19.39 3.19 -2.47
C GLU A 3 -18.32 2.77 -1.46
N SER A 4 -17.30 2.03 -1.89
CA SER A 4 -16.17 1.63 -1.03
C SER A 4 -15.37 2.84 -0.58
N ILE A 5 -15.09 3.78 -1.47
CA ILE A 5 -14.33 5.00 -1.17
C ILE A 5 -15.13 5.89 -0.21
N MET A 6 -16.43 6.04 -0.46
CA MET A 6 -17.33 6.78 0.44
C MET A 6 -17.44 6.11 1.81
N SER A 7 -17.46 4.78 1.87
CA SER A 7 -17.43 4.04 3.13
C SER A 7 -16.16 4.33 3.93
N PHE A 8 -15.00 4.38 3.26
CA PHE A 8 -13.74 4.82 3.86
C PHE A 8 -13.79 6.26 4.38
N ILE A 9 -14.27 7.22 3.58
CA ILE A 9 -14.41 8.64 4.00
C ILE A 9 -15.31 8.76 5.24
N ASN A 10 -16.35 7.94 5.33
CA ASN A 10 -17.23 7.84 6.49
C ASN A 10 -16.64 7.03 7.66
N LYS A 11 -15.34 6.70 7.62
CA LYS A 11 -14.59 5.97 8.65
C LYS A 11 -15.19 4.61 9.00
N LYS A 12 -15.72 3.90 8.00
CA LYS A 12 -16.32 2.56 8.18
C LYS A 12 -15.37 1.46 7.76
N ASN A 13 -15.31 0.41 8.58
CA ASN A 13 -14.72 -0.87 8.19
C ASN A 13 -15.55 -1.47 7.05
N THR A 14 -14.90 -1.84 5.96
CA THR A 14 -15.59 -2.18 4.71
C THR A 14 -15.03 -3.47 4.11
N LEU A 15 -15.91 -4.45 3.86
CA LEU A 15 -15.59 -5.63 3.05
C LEU A 15 -16.00 -5.35 1.61
N VAL A 16 -15.05 -5.48 0.68
CA VAL A 16 -15.29 -5.23 -0.75
C VAL A 16 -15.00 -6.51 -1.53
N ILE A 17 -16.05 -7.07 -2.13
CA ILE A 17 -15.94 -8.24 -3.01
C ILE A 17 -16.11 -7.75 -4.45
N LEU A 18 -15.11 -8.00 -5.29
CA LEU A 18 -15.10 -7.60 -6.70
C LEU A 18 -14.49 -8.76 -7.53
N PRO A 19 -14.81 -8.88 -8.82
CA PRO A 19 -14.04 -9.73 -9.72
C PRO A 19 -12.60 -9.24 -9.88
N THR A 20 -11.71 -10.12 -10.33
CA THR A 20 -10.38 -9.72 -10.82
C THR A 20 -10.53 -8.76 -12.00
N GLY A 21 -9.63 -7.78 -12.13
CA GLY A 21 -9.69 -6.78 -13.20
C GLY A 21 -10.71 -5.65 -12.98
N SER A 22 -11.60 -5.73 -11.99
CA SER A 22 -12.61 -4.71 -11.71
C SER A 22 -12.09 -3.48 -10.94
N GLY A 23 -10.79 -3.20 -11.00
CA GLY A 23 -10.18 -2.02 -10.39
C GLY A 23 -10.23 -1.98 -8.87
N LYS A 24 -10.03 -3.13 -8.19
CA LYS A 24 -9.92 -3.21 -6.73
C LYS A 24 -8.85 -2.26 -6.16
N THR A 25 -7.77 -2.07 -6.90
CA THR A 25 -6.68 -1.14 -6.60
C THR A 25 -7.20 0.26 -6.28
N LEU A 26 -8.19 0.74 -7.04
CA LEU A 26 -8.77 2.06 -6.83
C LEU A 26 -9.46 2.19 -5.45
N CYS A 27 -10.03 1.09 -4.93
CA CYS A 27 -10.71 1.07 -3.65
C CYS A 27 -9.78 1.33 -2.45
N TRP A 28 -8.45 1.21 -2.62
CA TRP A 28 -7.47 1.54 -1.57
C TRP A 28 -6.49 2.65 -1.97
N VAL A 29 -6.19 2.84 -3.26
CA VAL A 29 -5.31 3.95 -3.71
C VAL A 29 -5.94 5.30 -3.39
N VAL A 30 -7.23 5.48 -3.69
CA VAL A 30 -7.92 6.75 -3.39
C VAL A 30 -7.92 7.04 -1.89
N PRO A 31 -8.33 6.09 -1.01
CA PRO A 31 -8.13 6.24 0.43
C PRO A 31 -6.69 6.61 0.82
N ALA A 32 -5.69 5.95 0.24
CA ALA A 32 -4.29 6.23 0.57
C ALA A 32 -3.83 7.64 0.21
N LEU A 33 -4.43 8.25 -0.82
CA LEU A 33 -4.12 9.61 -1.26
C LEU A 33 -4.83 10.68 -0.45
N ILE A 34 -6.06 10.42 0.00
CA ILE A 34 -6.86 11.41 0.74
C ILE A 34 -6.68 11.32 2.26
N SER A 35 -6.02 10.28 2.77
CA SER A 35 -5.75 10.12 4.20
C SER A 35 -4.61 11.01 4.68
N GLU A 36 -4.69 11.49 5.91
CA GLU A 36 -3.54 12.08 6.60
C GLU A 36 -2.77 10.94 7.29
N GLY A 37 -1.71 10.43 6.65
CA GLY A 37 -0.84 9.40 7.21
C GLY A 37 -0.48 8.27 6.25
N LEU A 38 0.01 7.19 6.83
CA LEU A 38 0.47 6.00 6.11
C LEU A 38 -0.69 5.00 5.92
N THR A 39 -0.89 4.55 4.67
CA THR A 39 -1.77 3.41 4.38
C THR A 39 -0.96 2.13 4.32
N VAL A 40 -1.36 1.13 5.12
CA VAL A 40 -0.69 -0.17 5.16
C VAL A 40 -1.53 -1.20 4.41
N ILE A 41 -0.91 -1.91 3.47
CA ILE A 41 -1.54 -2.91 2.62
C ILE A 41 -0.91 -4.27 2.91
N PHE A 42 -1.71 -5.17 3.45
CA PHE A 42 -1.29 -6.56 3.67
C PHE A 42 -1.61 -7.41 2.44
N THR A 43 -0.60 -8.11 1.91
CA THR A 43 -0.79 -9.03 0.78
C THR A 43 0.12 -10.25 0.91
N PRO A 44 -0.38 -11.48 0.68
CA PRO A 44 0.43 -12.69 0.76
C PRO A 44 1.36 -12.87 -0.45
N LEU A 45 1.15 -12.13 -1.54
CA LEU A 45 1.86 -12.34 -2.80
C LEU A 45 3.01 -11.36 -2.98
N LYS A 46 4.25 -11.79 -2.69
CA LYS A 46 5.47 -10.98 -2.87
C LYS A 46 5.63 -10.44 -4.30
N ALA A 47 5.43 -11.28 -5.31
CA ALA A 47 5.54 -10.86 -6.71
C ALA A 47 4.56 -9.72 -7.06
N LEU A 48 3.38 -9.71 -6.44
CA LEU A 48 2.40 -8.65 -6.62
C LEU A 48 2.85 -7.34 -5.95
N ILE A 49 3.61 -7.41 -4.86
CA ILE A 49 4.12 -6.20 -4.18
C ILE A 49 5.05 -5.42 -5.10
N ASP A 50 6.01 -6.09 -5.75
CA ASP A 50 6.98 -5.43 -6.64
C ASP A 50 6.28 -4.70 -7.80
N ASP A 51 5.29 -5.34 -8.41
CA ASP A 51 4.52 -4.75 -9.50
C ASP A 51 3.67 -3.57 -9.03
N GLN A 52 3.01 -3.68 -7.87
CA GLN A 52 2.22 -2.57 -7.31
C GLN A 52 3.11 -1.38 -6.90
N ILE A 53 4.28 -1.63 -6.31
CA ILE A 53 5.25 -0.56 -5.99
C ILE A 53 5.69 0.15 -7.28
N ARG A 54 6.01 -0.60 -8.33
CA ARG A 54 6.40 -0.02 -9.63
C ARG A 54 5.28 0.85 -10.21
N GLU A 55 4.04 0.38 -10.17
CA GLU A 55 2.87 1.14 -10.63
C GLU A 55 2.68 2.44 -9.84
N LEU A 56 2.77 2.39 -8.51
CA LEU A 56 2.61 3.57 -7.65
C LEU A 56 3.75 4.59 -7.84
N ILE A 57 4.99 4.14 -7.98
CA ILE A 57 6.14 5.02 -8.26
C ILE A 57 5.96 5.72 -9.61
N ASN A 58 5.46 5.02 -10.64
CA ASN A 58 5.22 5.61 -11.96
C ASN A 58 4.22 6.77 -11.92
N ILE A 59 3.24 6.73 -11.00
CA ILE A 59 2.28 7.81 -10.77
C ILE A 59 2.68 8.74 -9.61
N ARG A 60 3.95 8.67 -9.18
CA ARG A 60 4.56 9.51 -8.15
C ARG A 60 3.90 9.42 -6.77
N ILE A 61 3.39 8.23 -6.42
CA ILE A 61 2.92 7.94 -5.07
C ILE A 61 4.08 7.33 -4.28
N PRO A 62 4.57 8.00 -3.21
CA PRO A 62 5.63 7.46 -2.37
C PRO A 62 5.19 6.17 -1.69
N CYS A 63 5.89 5.08 -1.96
CA CYS A 63 5.58 3.78 -1.37
C CYS A 63 6.83 2.93 -1.16
N ALA A 64 6.75 2.01 -0.19
CA ALA A 64 7.76 0.98 0.05
C ALA A 64 7.09 -0.35 0.40
N GLY A 65 7.88 -1.42 0.50
CA GLY A 65 7.40 -2.72 0.95
C GLY A 65 8.30 -3.36 1.99
N LEU A 66 7.72 -3.92 3.04
CA LEU A 66 8.38 -4.73 4.05
C LEU A 66 8.00 -6.21 3.85
N TYR A 67 8.89 -6.94 3.21
CA TYR A 67 8.76 -8.37 2.95
C TYR A 67 10.14 -9.00 2.83
N THR A 68 10.22 -10.31 3.03
CA THR A 68 11.48 -11.03 2.87
C THR A 68 11.86 -11.12 1.38
N SER A 69 12.96 -10.44 1.02
CA SER A 69 13.53 -10.39 -0.33
C SER A 69 15.06 -10.48 -0.26
N THR A 70 15.67 -11.23 -1.18
CA THR A 70 17.14 -11.34 -1.30
C THR A 70 17.79 -10.09 -1.88
N ASN A 71 16.99 -9.20 -2.48
CA ASN A 71 17.49 -7.99 -3.13
C ASN A 71 17.53 -6.78 -2.19
N HIS A 72 17.04 -6.93 -0.95
CA HIS A 72 17.02 -5.83 0.01
C HIS A 72 18.40 -5.70 0.67
N PRO A 73 19.01 -4.50 0.66
CA PRO A 73 20.18 -4.20 1.47
C PRO A 73 19.95 -4.50 2.96
N SER A 74 21.02 -4.78 3.70
CA SER A 74 20.94 -5.06 5.15
C SER A 74 20.27 -3.94 5.96
N ASN A 75 20.42 -2.68 5.54
CA ASN A 75 19.82 -1.49 6.16
C ASN A 75 18.47 -1.08 5.55
N TYR A 76 17.90 -1.86 4.64
CA TYR A 76 16.67 -1.49 3.92
C TYR A 76 15.51 -1.23 4.87
N GLN A 77 15.32 -2.09 5.86
CA GLN A 77 14.22 -1.96 6.82
C GLN A 77 14.36 -0.68 7.67
N GLU A 78 15.57 -0.36 8.13
CA GLU A 78 15.86 0.88 8.87
C GLU A 78 15.58 2.11 8.00
N LYS A 79 15.97 2.07 6.72
CA LYS A 79 15.68 3.14 5.77
C LYS A 79 14.17 3.36 5.61
N VAL A 80 13.40 2.30 5.39
CA VAL A 80 11.93 2.39 5.26
C VAL A 80 11.31 2.97 6.52
N PHE A 81 11.73 2.53 7.71
CA PHE A 81 11.23 3.11 8.96
C PHE A 81 11.63 4.59 9.12
N GLY A 82 12.82 4.98 8.69
CA GLY A 82 13.24 6.38 8.63
C GLY A 82 12.33 7.23 7.74
N GLU A 83 11.98 6.71 6.55
CA GLU A 83 11.05 7.39 5.63
C GLU A 83 9.61 7.47 6.18
N ILE A 84 9.16 6.44 6.91
CA ILE A 84 7.88 6.45 7.63
C ILE A 84 7.89 7.52 8.72
N ALA A 85 8.92 7.54 9.56
CA ALA A 85 9.04 8.51 10.66
C ALA A 85 9.12 9.95 10.16
N ALA A 86 9.73 10.17 8.99
CA ALA A 86 9.80 11.47 8.33
C ALA A 86 8.49 11.85 7.58
N GLY A 87 7.51 10.95 7.50
CA GLY A 87 6.24 11.20 6.80
C GLY A 87 6.37 11.20 5.27
N PHE A 88 7.42 10.61 4.71
CA PHE A 88 7.66 10.58 3.27
C PHE A 88 6.86 9.50 2.54
N LEU A 89 6.44 8.44 3.24
CA LEU A 89 5.67 7.35 2.63
C LEU A 89 4.16 7.58 2.75
N ARG A 90 3.45 7.26 1.66
CA ARG A 90 1.99 7.24 1.60
C ARG A 90 1.44 5.82 1.70
N VAL A 91 2.15 4.86 1.12
CA VAL A 91 1.73 3.46 1.07
C VAL A 91 2.87 2.54 1.55
N LEU A 92 2.54 1.58 2.40
CA LEU A 92 3.44 0.52 2.84
C LEU A 92 2.82 -0.84 2.52
N PHE A 93 3.49 -1.64 1.70
CA PHE A 93 3.11 -3.04 1.49
C PHE A 93 3.78 -3.92 2.53
N VAL A 94 3.05 -4.89 3.09
CA VAL A 94 3.57 -5.82 4.09
C VAL A 94 3.09 -7.24 3.78
N THR A 95 3.99 -8.21 3.87
CA THR A 95 3.59 -9.63 3.88
C THR A 95 3.16 -10.02 5.29
N PRO A 96 2.08 -10.79 5.49
CA PRO A 96 1.54 -11.12 6.83
C PRO A 96 2.55 -11.71 7.82
N GLU A 97 3.63 -12.32 7.36
CA GLU A 97 4.68 -12.91 8.20
C GLU A 97 5.67 -11.88 8.77
N LYS A 98 5.55 -10.61 8.39
CA LYS A 98 6.38 -9.48 8.82
C LYS A 98 5.54 -8.45 9.57
#